data_AF-A0AAW0U604-F1
#
_entry.id   AF-A0AAW0U604-F1
#
_cell.length_a   1.000
_cell.length_b   1.000
_cell.length_c   1.000
_cell.angle_alpha   90.00
_cell.angle_beta   90.00
_cell.angle_gamma   90.00
#
_symmetry.space_group_name_H-M   'P 1'
#
loop_
_entity.id
_entity.type
_entity.pdbx_description
1 polymer ?
#
loop_
_entity_poly.entity_id
_entity_poly.type
_entity_poly.pdbx_seq_one_letter_code
_entity_poly.pdbx_strand_id
1 'polypeptide(L)'
;MISCHPQIRDNKTIIDKQVIHGHVVPGKVLFTRTVQDSKEEFESLAFTDNLKVFISMENVSSFNNEDQYYAKSKTIASDVAHMKGTALARIVKGNIPIKNGVAHLIDRPLMLVATNVLAILQKTAQLSMFYDLIRNHDSGLINVMTVAKSLTIFAPSNEAFKKVNNRQLEQIQLNTENISRLLRLHVVERILTTDELMDRNREPNLQVPTLSKGQSLYFAINSMDPKSPVVTVEGAGVTGTLTTANVIARNGAVHIVDRLLGIPSQTVYEKLATDPILSATFNLSQQEGWNEKLKNRDEQFTLFVPTNDAWAEIRRTMPSAYKKLFMGSFAYHVRNILERHMIANSVFTLEELLSLTTNATVSGKNILQGRLNMTRGKVYFQARVTQSFGEYYTDWNGVRAKVIRPDLKCVNGVVHVIDKVMMMNRDVTVSGSAVPAASGLASLVATFFTVAFARALHH
;
A
#
# COMPACT_ATOMS: atom_id res chain seq x y z
N MET A 1 -27.91 24.40 1.85
CA MET A 1 -27.33 24.26 3.21
C MET A 1 -28.29 23.46 4.06
N ILE A 2 -28.03 22.17 4.28
CA ILE A 2 -28.73 21.38 5.31
C ILE A 2 -27.65 20.93 6.28
N SER A 3 -27.62 21.62 7.41
CA SER A 3 -26.79 21.34 8.56
C SER A 3 -27.21 19.99 9.15
N CYS A 4 -26.38 18.96 8.98
CA CYS A 4 -26.49 17.72 9.75
C CYS A 4 -25.55 17.85 10.96
N HIS A 5 -26.08 18.40 12.05
CA HIS A 5 -25.44 18.28 13.37
C HIS A 5 -25.42 16.79 13.77
N PRO A 6 -24.27 16.18 14.04
CA PRO A 6 -24.23 14.86 14.65
C PRO A 6 -24.48 15.02 16.15
N GLN A 7 -25.66 14.56 16.58
CA GLN A 7 -26.00 14.39 17.98
C GLN A 7 -24.88 13.63 18.70
N ILE A 8 -24.44 14.18 19.84
CA ILE A 8 -23.59 13.50 20.81
C ILE A 8 -24.31 12.20 21.17
N ARG A 9 -23.76 11.04 20.80
CA ARG A 9 -24.36 9.74 21.15
C ARG A 9 -24.26 9.56 22.66
N ASP A 10 -25.39 9.75 23.34
CA ASP A 10 -25.60 9.33 24.72
C ASP A 10 -25.23 7.85 24.87
N ASN A 11 -24.55 7.50 25.97
CA ASN A 11 -24.10 6.14 26.30
C ASN A 11 -25.21 5.06 26.26
N LYS A 12 -26.49 5.46 26.23
CA LYS A 12 -27.66 4.58 26.05
C LYS A 12 -27.86 4.01 24.64
N THR A 13 -27.10 4.45 23.62
CA THR A 13 -27.27 4.03 22.21
C THR A 13 -26.30 2.95 21.71
N ILE A 14 -25.41 2.42 22.57
CA ILE A 14 -24.37 1.46 22.14
C ILE A 14 -24.82 0.00 22.29
N ILE A 15 -25.68 -0.32 23.27
CA ILE A 15 -26.22 -1.67 23.49
C ILE A 15 -27.68 -1.66 23.05
N ASP A 16 -27.96 -2.19 21.86
CA ASP A 16 -29.32 -2.34 21.35
C ASP A 16 -29.78 -3.81 21.40
N LYS A 17 -30.97 -4.06 20.86
CA LYS A 17 -31.56 -5.40 20.80
C LYS A 17 -30.66 -6.40 20.07
N GLN A 18 -29.99 -6.00 18.99
CA GLN A 18 -29.13 -6.88 18.21
C GLN A 18 -27.86 -7.22 18.99
N VAL A 19 -27.30 -6.26 19.71
CA VAL A 19 -26.19 -6.54 20.64
C VAL A 19 -26.59 -7.64 21.63
N ILE A 20 -27.75 -7.52 22.28
CA ILE A 20 -28.23 -8.55 23.22
C ILE A 20 -28.43 -9.90 22.51
N HIS A 21 -29.04 -9.90 21.33
CA HIS A 21 -29.24 -11.11 20.52
C HIS A 21 -27.92 -11.78 20.15
N GLY A 22 -26.86 -11.02 19.89
CA GLY A 22 -25.52 -11.54 19.61
C GLY A 22 -24.78 -12.15 20.80
N HIS A 23 -25.45 -12.26 21.95
CA HIS A 23 -24.98 -13.04 23.11
C HIS A 23 -25.67 -14.39 23.24
N VAL A 24 -26.71 -14.66 22.45
CA VAL A 24 -27.57 -15.83 22.61
C VAL A 24 -27.36 -16.78 21.45
N VAL A 25 -27.02 -18.03 21.77
CA VAL A 25 -26.99 -19.14 20.80
C VAL A 25 -28.30 -19.93 20.93
N PRO A 26 -29.21 -19.87 19.94
CA PRO A 26 -30.46 -20.61 19.98
C PRO A 26 -30.23 -22.12 19.78
N GLY A 27 -30.99 -22.95 20.50
CA GLY A 27 -31.05 -24.40 20.26
C GLY A 27 -29.80 -25.21 20.65
N LYS A 28 -28.76 -24.58 21.19
CA LYS A 28 -27.55 -25.27 21.68
C LYS A 28 -27.17 -24.79 23.08
N VAL A 29 -26.63 -25.70 23.89
CA VAL A 29 -26.08 -25.41 25.22
C VAL A 29 -24.58 -25.58 25.16
N LEU A 30 -23.85 -24.52 25.49
CA LEU A 30 -22.39 -24.51 25.43
C LEU A 30 -21.83 -24.56 26.85
N PHE A 31 -20.97 -25.55 27.16
CA PHE A 31 -20.27 -25.66 28.44
C PHE A 31 -18.79 -25.35 28.26
N THR A 32 -18.13 -24.78 29.27
CA THR A 32 -16.69 -24.44 29.16
C THR A 32 -15.80 -25.67 28.96
N ARG A 33 -16.16 -26.83 29.53
CA ARG A 33 -15.41 -28.09 29.42
C ARG A 33 -15.36 -28.66 27.99
N THR A 34 -16.37 -28.40 27.16
CA THR A 34 -16.45 -28.90 25.78
C THR A 34 -15.68 -28.03 24.79
N VAL A 35 -15.11 -26.90 25.27
CA VAL A 35 -14.39 -25.92 24.44
C VAL A 35 -12.97 -26.37 24.11
N GLN A 36 -12.38 -27.28 24.91
CA GLN A 36 -10.97 -27.66 24.80
C GLN A 36 -10.56 -28.18 23.41
N ASP A 37 -11.51 -28.65 22.59
CA ASP A 37 -11.22 -29.28 21.29
C ASP A 37 -11.95 -28.69 20.07
N SER A 38 -12.82 -27.67 20.22
CA SER A 38 -13.67 -27.20 19.12
C SER A 38 -13.44 -25.74 18.75
N LYS A 39 -12.98 -25.47 17.51
CA LYS A 39 -13.06 -24.14 16.86
C LYS A 39 -14.44 -23.87 16.26
N GLU A 40 -15.49 -24.46 16.84
CA GLU A 40 -16.84 -24.41 16.27
C GLU A 40 -17.47 -23.02 16.48
N GLU A 41 -18.04 -22.47 15.42
CA GLU A 41 -18.76 -21.18 15.43
C GLU A 41 -20.27 -21.46 15.37
N PHE A 42 -21.04 -20.86 16.27
CA PHE A 42 -22.49 -21.04 16.37
C PHE A 42 -23.23 -19.77 15.96
N GLU A 43 -24.29 -19.88 15.19
CA GLU A 43 -25.14 -18.73 14.85
C GLU A 43 -25.78 -18.16 16.11
N SER A 44 -25.77 -16.84 16.26
CA SER A 44 -26.47 -16.15 17.34
C SER A 44 -27.90 -15.76 16.94
N LEU A 45 -28.72 -15.31 17.88
CA LEU A 45 -30.01 -14.70 17.57
C LEU A 45 -29.91 -13.40 16.75
N ALA A 46 -28.73 -12.81 16.63
CA ALA A 46 -28.48 -11.64 15.78
C ALA A 46 -28.15 -12.04 14.34
N PHE A 47 -28.11 -13.33 14.02
CA PHE A 47 -27.89 -13.85 12.67
C PHE A 47 -29.15 -13.68 11.81
N THR A 48 -29.19 -12.57 11.08
CA THR A 48 -30.24 -12.13 10.16
C THR A 48 -29.65 -11.87 8.78
N ASP A 49 -30.48 -11.45 7.81
CA ASP A 49 -30.02 -11.18 6.44
C ASP A 49 -28.94 -10.07 6.38
N ASN A 50 -29.10 -9.03 7.18
CA ASN A 50 -28.24 -7.84 7.15
C ASN A 50 -27.15 -7.83 8.24
N LEU A 51 -27.21 -8.75 9.19
CA LEU A 51 -26.30 -8.83 10.32
C LEU A 51 -26.02 -10.31 10.60
N LYS A 52 -24.77 -10.75 10.52
CA LYS A 52 -24.42 -12.16 10.69
C LYS A 52 -23.38 -12.27 11.79
N VAL A 53 -23.82 -12.71 12.97
CA VAL A 53 -22.99 -12.81 14.17
C VAL A 53 -22.91 -14.26 14.61
N PHE A 54 -21.70 -14.79 14.61
CA PHE A 54 -21.37 -16.08 15.20
C PHE A 54 -20.84 -15.90 16.63
N ILE A 55 -21.08 -16.89 17.49
CA ILE A 55 -20.53 -16.99 18.83
C ILE A 55 -19.68 -18.26 18.91
N SER A 56 -18.53 -18.17 19.56
CA SER A 56 -17.68 -19.31 19.92
C SER A 56 -17.15 -19.10 21.33
N MET A 57 -16.59 -20.16 21.92
CA MET A 57 -15.81 -20.05 23.15
C MET A 57 -14.38 -20.51 22.86
N GLU A 58 -13.41 -19.93 23.55
CA GLU A 58 -12.00 -20.34 23.45
C GLU A 58 -11.39 -20.44 24.85
N ASN A 59 -10.52 -21.44 25.05
CA ASN A 59 -9.66 -21.54 26.23
C ASN A 59 -8.30 -20.92 25.89
N VAL A 60 -7.86 -19.96 26.70
CA VAL A 60 -6.53 -19.38 26.63
C VAL A 60 -5.79 -19.78 27.89
N SER A 61 -4.83 -20.68 27.75
CA SER A 61 -3.94 -21.07 28.85
C SER A 61 -2.97 -19.94 29.16
N SER A 62 -2.99 -19.47 30.41
CA SER A 62 -2.03 -18.47 30.90
C SER A 62 -0.67 -19.12 31.21
N PHE A 63 0.40 -18.32 31.32
CA PHE A 63 1.75 -18.76 31.73
C PHE A 63 1.77 -19.53 33.07
N ASN A 64 0.74 -19.39 33.90
CA ASN A 64 0.62 -20.03 35.21
C ASN A 64 -0.22 -21.32 35.19
N ASN A 65 -0.58 -21.84 34.01
CA ASN A 65 -1.42 -23.04 33.85
C ASN A 65 -2.86 -22.92 34.42
N GLU A 66 -3.34 -21.70 34.67
CA GLU A 66 -4.76 -21.47 34.93
C GLU A 66 -5.52 -21.33 33.61
N ASP A 67 -6.54 -22.16 33.40
CA ASP A 67 -7.48 -22.08 32.28
C ASP A 67 -8.32 -20.80 32.36
N GLN A 68 -8.21 -19.92 31.38
CA GLN A 68 -9.12 -18.78 31.22
C GLN A 68 -10.01 -18.96 30.00
N TYR A 69 -11.33 -18.94 30.24
CA TYR A 69 -12.33 -19.09 29.19
C TYR A 69 -12.81 -17.73 28.67
N TYR A 70 -12.92 -17.61 27.36
CA TYR A 70 -13.44 -16.44 26.68
C TYR A 70 -14.64 -16.81 25.82
N ALA A 71 -15.64 -15.93 25.82
CA ALA A 71 -16.69 -15.91 24.81
C ALA A 71 -16.28 -14.95 23.70
N LYS A 72 -16.51 -15.35 22.45
CA LYS A 72 -16.10 -14.62 21.26
C LYS A 72 -17.28 -14.45 20.33
N SER A 73 -17.60 -13.22 19.94
CA SER A 73 -18.54 -12.96 18.86
C SER A 73 -17.78 -12.54 17.60
N LYS A 74 -18.15 -13.09 16.45
CA LYS A 74 -17.61 -12.75 15.13
C LYS A 74 -18.75 -12.27 14.22
N THR A 75 -18.78 -10.97 13.97
CA THR A 75 -19.71 -10.30 13.06
C THR A 75 -19.12 -10.31 11.65
N ILE A 76 -19.70 -11.07 10.72
CA ILE A 76 -19.24 -11.18 9.32
C ILE A 76 -20.09 -10.37 8.34
N ALA A 77 -21.32 -10.04 8.69
CA ALA A 77 -22.15 -9.06 8.00
C ALA A 77 -22.60 -8.02 9.02
N SER A 78 -22.58 -6.75 8.62
CA SER A 78 -22.76 -5.58 9.49
C SER A 78 -23.89 -4.71 8.99
N ASP A 79 -24.59 -4.05 9.90
CA ASP A 79 -25.49 -2.95 9.60
C ASP A 79 -24.85 -1.58 9.95
N VAL A 80 -25.64 -0.51 9.90
CA VAL A 80 -25.19 0.86 10.20
C VAL A 80 -24.74 1.04 11.65
N ALA A 81 -25.21 0.20 12.57
CA ALA A 81 -24.95 0.28 14.00
C ALA A 81 -23.87 -0.71 14.48
N HIS A 82 -23.71 -1.86 13.80
CA HIS A 82 -22.88 -2.99 14.24
C HIS A 82 -21.77 -3.28 13.25
N MET A 83 -20.54 -2.87 13.55
CA MET A 83 -19.40 -3.14 12.68
C MET A 83 -19.08 -4.63 12.59
N LYS A 84 -18.60 -5.07 11.42
CA LYS A 84 -17.97 -6.40 11.27
C LYS A 84 -16.79 -6.49 12.22
N GLY A 85 -16.47 -7.68 12.71
CA GLY A 85 -15.32 -7.88 13.58
C GLY A 85 -15.50 -8.93 14.65
N THR A 86 -14.46 -9.09 15.45
CA THR A 86 -14.46 -9.99 16.59
C THR A 86 -14.48 -9.19 17.89
N ALA A 87 -15.39 -9.51 18.79
CA ALA A 87 -15.34 -9.07 20.18
C ALA A 87 -15.10 -10.27 21.09
N LEU A 88 -14.19 -10.11 22.05
CA LEU A 88 -13.85 -11.10 23.06
C LEU A 88 -14.29 -10.59 24.42
N ALA A 89 -14.87 -11.47 25.22
CA ALA A 89 -15.26 -11.20 26.59
C ALA A 89 -14.81 -12.36 27.49
N ARG A 90 -14.17 -12.06 28.60
CA ARG A 90 -13.72 -13.09 29.54
C ARG A 90 -14.94 -13.64 30.29
N ILE A 91 -15.06 -14.96 30.38
CA ILE A 91 -16.08 -15.59 31.20
C ILE A 91 -15.66 -15.48 32.67
N VAL A 92 -16.35 -14.63 33.41
CA VAL A 92 -16.15 -14.42 34.85
C VAL A 92 -16.69 -15.59 35.64
N LYS A 93 -17.86 -16.11 35.22
CA LYS A 93 -18.50 -17.27 35.84
C LYS A 93 -19.26 -18.06 34.77
N GLY A 94 -18.77 -19.24 34.45
CA GLY A 94 -19.39 -20.11 33.44
C GLY A 94 -20.39 -21.10 34.02
N ASN A 95 -21.12 -21.77 33.12
CA ASN A 95 -21.94 -22.95 33.38
C ASN A 95 -23.07 -22.74 34.41
N ILE A 96 -23.75 -21.58 34.37
CA ILE A 96 -24.86 -21.28 35.29
C ILE A 96 -26.16 -21.89 34.71
N PRO A 97 -26.75 -22.92 35.33
CA PRO A 97 -27.97 -23.53 34.81
C PRO A 97 -29.18 -22.62 35.03
N ILE A 98 -30.02 -22.49 34.01
CA ILE A 98 -31.30 -21.77 34.05
C ILE A 98 -32.40 -22.63 33.39
N LYS A 99 -33.68 -22.31 33.61
CA LYS A 99 -34.82 -23.15 33.19
C LYS A 99 -34.80 -23.52 31.70
N ASN A 100 -34.27 -22.65 30.85
CA ASN A 100 -34.27 -22.76 29.40
C ASN A 100 -32.86 -22.86 28.79
N GLY A 101 -31.81 -23.15 29.57
CA GLY A 101 -30.45 -23.29 29.05
C GLY A 101 -29.35 -23.08 30.08
N VAL A 102 -28.24 -22.52 29.62
CA VAL A 102 -27.07 -22.20 30.44
C VAL A 102 -26.62 -20.77 30.17
N ALA A 103 -26.34 -20.03 31.23
CA ALA A 103 -25.77 -18.69 31.17
C ALA A 103 -24.29 -18.70 31.54
N HIS A 104 -23.53 -17.81 30.89
CA HIS A 104 -22.14 -17.49 31.23
C HIS A 104 -22.06 -16.00 31.53
N LEU A 105 -21.61 -15.65 32.73
CA LEU A 105 -21.35 -14.27 33.09
C LEU A 105 -20.05 -13.83 32.44
N ILE A 106 -20.11 -12.79 31.62
CA ILE A 106 -18.97 -12.22 30.90
C ILE A 106 -18.63 -10.82 31.39
N ASP A 107 -17.37 -10.40 31.25
CA ASP A 107 -16.87 -9.13 31.79
C ASP A 107 -17.18 -7.90 30.93
N ARG A 108 -17.69 -8.09 29.71
CA ARG A 108 -18.09 -7.03 28.79
C ARG A 108 -19.07 -7.56 27.73
N PRO A 109 -19.88 -6.70 27.08
CA PRO A 109 -20.75 -7.14 26.01
C PRO A 109 -19.98 -7.63 24.78
N LEU A 110 -20.47 -8.71 24.18
CA LEU A 110 -20.16 -9.15 22.83
C LEU A 110 -20.70 -8.16 21.79
N MET A 111 -20.24 -8.29 20.54
CA MET A 111 -20.48 -7.36 19.42
C MET A 111 -19.96 -5.93 19.60
N LEU A 112 -19.54 -5.52 20.80
CA LEU A 112 -18.96 -4.22 21.05
C LEU A 112 -17.44 -4.28 21.08
N VAL A 113 -16.84 -3.56 20.14
CA VAL A 113 -15.40 -3.33 20.15
C VAL A 113 -15.14 -2.10 21.03
N ALA A 114 -14.80 -2.32 22.29
CA ALA A 114 -14.54 -1.23 23.25
C ALA A 114 -13.17 -0.55 23.00
N THR A 115 -12.25 -1.24 22.33
CA THR A 115 -10.85 -0.82 22.15
C THR A 115 -10.70 0.02 20.89
N ASN A 116 -10.12 1.21 20.97
CA ASN A 116 -9.76 2.00 19.78
C ASN A 116 -8.46 1.49 19.14
N VAL A 117 -8.14 1.95 17.92
CA VAL A 117 -6.94 1.48 17.17
C VAL A 117 -5.65 1.74 17.94
N LEU A 118 -5.56 2.86 18.66
CA LEU A 118 -4.39 3.20 19.49
C LEU A 118 -4.16 2.18 20.60
N ALA A 119 -5.21 1.81 21.31
CA ALA A 119 -5.14 0.83 22.39
C ALA A 119 -4.80 -0.58 21.89
N ILE A 120 -5.17 -0.92 20.64
CA ILE A 120 -4.73 -2.17 20.00
C ILE A 120 -3.21 -2.11 19.78
N LEU A 121 -2.67 -1.03 19.22
CA LEU A 121 -1.22 -0.87 19.04
C LEU A 121 -0.47 -0.94 20.38
N GLN A 122 -1.01 -0.33 21.42
CA GLN A 122 -0.40 -0.31 22.77
C GLN A 122 -0.36 -1.69 23.44
N LYS A 123 -1.43 -2.49 23.32
CA LYS A 123 -1.58 -3.75 24.06
C LYS A 123 -1.06 -4.97 23.30
N THR A 124 -0.77 -4.83 22.01
CA THR A 124 -0.33 -5.93 21.16
C THR A 124 1.20 -6.02 21.17
N ALA A 125 1.75 -7.01 21.86
CA ALA A 125 3.21 -7.16 22.04
C ALA A 125 4.00 -7.17 20.71
N GLN A 126 3.46 -7.81 19.67
CA GLN A 126 4.09 -7.84 18.33
C GLN A 126 4.07 -6.51 17.58
N LEU A 127 3.42 -5.46 18.10
CA LEU A 127 3.35 -4.12 17.49
C LEU A 127 4.09 -3.05 18.32
N SER A 128 4.79 -3.45 19.38
CA SER A 128 5.43 -2.51 20.31
C SER A 128 6.42 -1.57 19.62
N MET A 129 7.24 -2.08 18.69
CA MET A 129 8.21 -1.24 17.96
C MET A 129 7.53 -0.17 17.10
N PHE A 130 6.41 -0.51 16.45
CA PHE A 130 5.64 0.46 15.67
C PHE A 130 5.00 1.51 16.56
N TYR A 131 4.39 1.08 17.67
CA TYR A 131 3.77 1.98 18.63
C TYR A 131 4.77 2.97 19.23
N ASP A 132 5.95 2.48 19.67
CA ASP A 132 7.00 3.34 20.22
C ASP A 132 7.52 4.34 19.20
N LEU A 133 7.70 3.93 17.94
CA LEU A 133 8.13 4.83 16.88
C LEU A 133 7.10 5.96 16.64
N ILE A 134 5.80 5.65 16.63
CA ILE A 134 4.75 6.67 16.52
C ILE A 134 4.77 7.60 17.75
N ARG A 135 4.82 7.02 18.95
CA ARG A 135 4.83 7.78 20.21
C ARG A 135 5.99 8.76 20.29
N ASN A 136 7.15 8.38 19.79
CA ASN A 136 8.37 9.19 19.86
C ASN A 136 8.47 10.24 18.76
N HIS A 137 7.84 10.04 17.59
CA HIS A 137 8.08 10.88 16.41
C HIS A 137 6.85 11.55 15.79
N ASP A 138 5.62 11.15 16.11
CA ASP A 138 4.39 11.75 15.53
C ASP A 138 3.23 11.78 16.53
N SER A 139 3.31 12.72 17.50
CA SER A 139 2.22 12.98 18.45
C SER A 139 0.91 13.40 17.78
N GLY A 140 1.00 14.04 16.60
CA GLY A 140 -0.17 14.36 15.78
C GLY A 140 -0.91 13.12 15.31
N LEU A 141 -0.18 12.05 14.95
CA LEU A 141 -0.77 10.78 14.56
C LEU A 141 -1.43 10.06 15.74
N ILE A 142 -0.88 10.16 16.96
CA ILE A 142 -1.53 9.67 18.19
C ILE A 142 -2.89 10.34 18.39
N ASN A 143 -2.97 11.66 18.19
CA ASN A 143 -4.24 12.38 18.29
C ASN A 143 -5.23 11.89 17.22
N VAL A 144 -4.80 11.76 15.95
CA VAL A 144 -5.63 11.22 14.86
C VAL A 144 -6.17 9.82 15.21
N MET A 145 -5.33 8.91 15.72
CA MET A 145 -5.74 7.56 16.13
C MET A 145 -6.75 7.54 17.29
N THR A 146 -6.83 8.62 18.06
CA THR A 146 -7.77 8.78 19.17
C THR A 146 -9.11 9.36 18.74
N VAL A 147 -9.10 10.39 17.89
CA VAL A 147 -10.28 11.20 17.56
C VAL A 147 -10.95 10.83 16.24
N ALA A 148 -10.22 10.22 15.30
CA ALA A 148 -10.78 9.85 14.01
C ALA A 148 -11.91 8.82 14.18
N LYS A 149 -12.91 8.90 13.31
CA LYS A 149 -14.08 8.02 13.32
C LYS A 149 -13.84 6.70 12.59
N SER A 150 -12.95 6.71 11.61
CA SER A 150 -12.73 5.57 10.71
C SER A 150 -11.28 5.58 10.23
N LEU A 151 -10.50 4.63 10.73
CA LEU A 151 -9.11 4.43 10.33
C LEU A 151 -8.84 2.97 9.98
N THR A 152 -7.89 2.74 9.10
CA THR A 152 -7.24 1.43 8.96
C THR A 152 -5.75 1.60 9.08
N ILE A 153 -5.14 0.82 9.98
CA ILE A 153 -3.70 0.83 10.20
C ILE A 153 -3.12 -0.48 9.67
N PHE A 154 -2.19 -0.37 8.73
CA PHE A 154 -1.36 -1.49 8.27
C PHE A 154 -0.10 -1.52 9.15
N ALA A 155 -0.21 -2.11 10.33
CA ALA A 155 0.80 -2.05 11.37
C ALA A 155 1.93 -3.07 11.12
N PRO A 156 3.18 -2.65 10.88
CA PRO A 156 4.30 -3.57 10.78
C PRO A 156 4.56 -4.26 12.12
N SER A 157 4.71 -5.58 12.07
CA SER A 157 5.11 -6.38 13.24
C SER A 157 6.56 -6.08 13.67
N ASN A 158 6.93 -6.45 14.90
CA ASN A 158 8.32 -6.37 15.36
C ASN A 158 9.27 -7.18 14.46
N GLU A 159 8.81 -8.31 13.90
CA GLU A 159 9.58 -9.08 12.91
C GLU A 159 9.74 -8.33 11.59
N ALA A 160 8.76 -7.51 11.20
CA ALA A 160 8.88 -6.63 10.04
C ALA A 160 9.99 -5.58 10.23
N PHE A 161 10.11 -5.01 11.42
CA PHE A 161 11.18 -4.07 11.76
C PHE A 161 12.57 -4.71 11.71
N LYS A 162 12.71 -5.96 12.16
CA LYS A 162 13.99 -6.69 12.11
C LYS A 162 14.50 -6.94 10.69
N LYS A 163 13.62 -6.88 9.68
CA LYS A 163 13.98 -7.02 8.25
C LYS A 163 14.49 -5.70 7.64
N VAL A 164 14.39 -4.58 8.34
CA VAL A 164 14.76 -3.26 7.84
C VAL A 164 16.26 -3.02 8.04
N ASN A 165 16.89 -2.32 7.11
CA ASN A 165 18.25 -1.83 7.31
C ASN A 165 18.25 -0.69 8.35
N ASN A 166 18.84 -0.95 9.52
CA ASN A 166 18.86 0.01 10.63
C ASN A 166 19.42 1.38 10.23
N ARG A 167 20.44 1.43 9.37
CA ARG A 167 21.03 2.69 8.90
C ARG A 167 20.02 3.54 8.13
N GLN A 168 19.20 2.93 7.27
CA GLN A 168 18.16 3.66 6.52
C GLN A 168 17.09 4.21 7.47
N LEU A 169 16.64 3.39 8.43
CA LEU A 169 15.64 3.82 9.40
C LEU A 169 16.17 4.93 10.32
N GLU A 170 17.42 4.86 10.76
CA GLU A 170 18.11 5.93 11.51
C GLU A 170 18.16 7.23 10.71
N GLN A 171 18.56 7.17 9.42
CA GLN A 171 18.58 8.37 8.57
C GLN A 171 17.20 9.01 8.39
N ILE A 172 16.14 8.20 8.29
CA ILE A 172 14.76 8.71 8.22
C ILE A 172 14.36 9.39 9.53
N GLN A 173 14.75 8.82 10.68
CA GLN A 173 14.46 9.38 12.00
C GLN A 173 15.13 10.72 12.27
N LEU A 174 16.25 11.04 11.60
CA LEU A 174 16.92 12.35 11.72
C LEU A 174 16.08 13.52 11.18
N ASN A 175 15.09 13.24 10.34
CA ASN A 175 14.20 14.24 9.78
C ASN A 175 12.74 13.95 10.20
N THR A 176 12.21 14.81 11.06
CA THR A 176 10.84 14.70 11.62
C THR A 176 9.76 14.58 10.55
N GLU A 177 9.91 15.28 9.42
CA GLU A 177 8.95 15.20 8.31
C GLU A 177 9.03 13.83 7.62
N ASN A 178 10.23 13.32 7.36
CA ASN A 178 10.42 12.03 6.71
C ASN A 178 9.86 10.87 7.55
N ILE A 179 10.14 10.86 8.86
CA ILE A 179 9.59 9.82 9.75
C ILE A 179 8.07 9.96 9.90
N SER A 180 7.53 11.17 10.01
CA SER A 180 6.08 11.39 10.05
C SER A 180 5.40 10.88 8.78
N ARG A 181 5.96 11.17 7.60
CA ARG A 181 5.46 10.65 6.32
C ARG A 181 5.52 9.13 6.25
N LEU A 182 6.62 8.51 6.71
CA LEU A 182 6.76 7.05 6.78
C LEU A 182 5.67 6.44 7.67
N LEU A 183 5.44 6.99 8.86
CA LEU A 183 4.43 6.49 9.79
C LEU A 183 3.02 6.64 9.21
N ARG A 184 2.72 7.79 8.60
CA ARG A 184 1.43 8.09 8.00
C ARG A 184 1.13 7.30 6.72
N LEU A 185 2.14 6.78 6.04
CA LEU A 185 1.97 5.84 4.91
C LEU A 185 1.22 4.56 5.34
N HIS A 186 1.33 4.17 6.61
CA HIS A 186 0.69 2.97 7.14
C HIS A 186 -0.76 3.20 7.59
N VAL A 187 -1.29 4.41 7.44
CA VAL A 187 -2.61 4.78 7.96
C VAL A 187 -3.49 5.32 6.84
N VAL A 188 -4.71 4.78 6.78
CA VAL A 188 -5.73 5.15 5.81
C VAL A 188 -6.95 5.68 6.57
N GLU A 189 -7.52 6.80 6.12
CA GLU A 189 -8.70 7.42 6.73
C GLU A 189 -10.03 6.82 6.24
N ARG A 190 -10.15 5.49 6.36
CA ARG A 190 -11.38 4.74 6.20
C ARG A 190 -11.22 3.36 6.83
N ILE A 191 -12.31 2.69 7.11
CA ILE A 191 -12.27 1.26 7.46
C ILE A 191 -12.06 0.50 6.15
N LEU A 192 -11.10 -0.42 6.11
CA LEU A 192 -10.83 -1.37 5.04
C LEU A 192 -10.72 -2.74 5.67
N THR A 193 -11.72 -3.59 5.49
CA THR A 193 -11.63 -5.01 5.86
C THR A 193 -11.09 -5.82 4.69
N THR A 194 -10.64 -7.05 4.92
CA THR A 194 -10.26 -7.92 3.78
C THR A 194 -11.45 -8.18 2.87
N ASP A 195 -12.67 -8.29 3.39
CA ASP A 195 -13.89 -8.40 2.58
C ASP A 195 -14.05 -7.18 1.66
N GLU A 196 -13.90 -5.96 2.20
CA GLU A 196 -13.98 -4.73 1.39
C GLU A 196 -12.86 -4.67 0.35
N LEU A 197 -11.65 -5.12 0.69
CA LEU A 197 -10.55 -5.23 -0.27
C LEU A 197 -10.87 -6.26 -1.36
N MET A 198 -11.50 -7.39 -1.02
CA MET A 198 -11.93 -8.43 -1.97
C MET A 198 -13.03 -7.96 -2.91
N ASP A 199 -14.06 -7.32 -2.38
CA ASP A 199 -15.15 -6.77 -3.18
C ASP A 199 -14.62 -5.74 -4.19
N ARG A 200 -13.64 -4.94 -3.76
CA ARG A 200 -12.97 -3.93 -4.57
C ARG A 200 -11.84 -4.47 -5.45
N ASN A 201 -11.44 -5.73 -5.32
CA ASN A 201 -10.43 -6.35 -6.18
C ASN A 201 -10.88 -6.48 -7.65
N ARG A 202 -12.16 -6.21 -7.93
CA ARG A 202 -12.68 -6.05 -9.29
C ARG A 202 -12.26 -4.72 -9.94
N GLU A 203 -11.81 -3.75 -9.15
CA GLU A 203 -11.23 -2.49 -9.63
C GLU A 203 -9.76 -2.73 -10.05
N PRO A 204 -9.39 -2.52 -11.32
CA PRO A 204 -7.99 -2.60 -11.72
C PRO A 204 -7.16 -1.55 -10.96
N ASN A 205 -6.07 -1.99 -10.33
CA ASN A 205 -5.15 -1.15 -9.56
C ASN A 205 -5.80 -0.46 -8.35
N LEU A 206 -6.50 -1.21 -7.50
CA LEU A 206 -7.07 -0.73 -6.24
C LEU A 206 -6.06 0.14 -5.45
N GLN A 207 -6.24 1.45 -5.54
CA GLN A 207 -5.41 2.47 -4.93
C GLN A 207 -6.20 3.11 -3.78
N VAL A 208 -5.58 3.22 -2.61
CA VAL A 208 -6.18 3.90 -1.48
C VAL A 208 -5.23 4.97 -0.92
N PRO A 209 -5.64 6.25 -0.91
CA PRO A 209 -4.84 7.33 -0.32
C PRO A 209 -4.54 7.10 1.16
N THR A 210 -3.32 7.42 1.57
CA THR A 210 -2.88 7.36 2.98
C THR A 210 -2.89 8.73 3.62
N LEU A 211 -2.63 8.79 4.93
CA LEU A 211 -2.37 10.05 5.61
C LEU A 211 -1.02 10.68 5.22
N SER A 212 -0.16 9.96 4.49
CA SER A 212 1.05 10.53 3.89
C SER A 212 0.68 11.21 2.57
N LYS A 213 0.88 12.53 2.50
CA LYS A 213 0.45 13.36 1.38
C LYS A 213 1.05 12.85 0.06
N GLY A 214 0.18 12.65 -0.94
CA GLY A 214 0.57 12.18 -2.27
C GLY A 214 0.90 10.68 -2.35
N GLN A 215 0.85 9.94 -1.24
CA GLN A 215 1.14 8.51 -1.22
C GLN A 215 -0.12 7.69 -1.01
N SER A 216 -0.18 6.55 -1.69
CA SER A 216 -1.28 5.60 -1.61
C SER A 216 -0.76 4.18 -1.36
N LEU A 217 -1.63 3.34 -0.81
CA LEU A 217 -1.43 1.90 -0.75
C LEU A 217 -2.08 1.23 -1.96
N TYR A 218 -1.41 0.19 -2.44
CA TYR A 218 -1.88 -0.65 -3.53
C TYR A 218 -2.08 -2.06 -3.02
N PHE A 219 -3.16 -2.70 -3.41
CA PHE A 219 -3.54 -4.01 -2.90
C PHE A 219 -3.57 -5.05 -4.02
N ALA A 220 -3.06 -6.23 -3.72
CA ALA A 220 -3.21 -7.40 -4.58
C ALA A 220 -3.66 -8.59 -3.74
N ILE A 221 -4.65 -9.32 -4.25
CA ILE A 221 -5.26 -10.45 -3.57
C ILE A 221 -4.97 -11.71 -4.36
N ASN A 222 -4.16 -12.58 -3.75
CA ASN A 222 -3.88 -13.90 -4.26
C ASN A 222 -4.86 -14.88 -3.60
N SER A 223 -5.97 -15.14 -4.28
CA SER A 223 -6.96 -16.12 -3.86
C SER A 223 -6.52 -17.52 -4.27
N MET A 224 -5.55 -18.12 -3.56
CA MET A 224 -5.31 -19.57 -3.67
C MET A 224 -6.39 -20.38 -2.93
N ASP A 225 -6.95 -19.82 -1.86
CA ASP A 225 -8.11 -20.36 -1.13
C ASP A 225 -9.16 -19.24 -0.93
N PRO A 226 -10.39 -19.37 -1.48
CA PRO A 226 -11.48 -18.42 -1.24
C PRO A 226 -11.81 -18.21 0.24
N LYS A 227 -11.46 -19.15 1.12
CA LYS A 227 -11.69 -19.06 2.58
C LYS A 227 -10.56 -18.36 3.34
N SER A 228 -9.40 -18.14 2.72
CA SER A 228 -8.23 -17.50 3.34
C SER A 228 -7.37 -16.81 2.28
N PRO A 229 -7.86 -15.70 1.71
CA PRO A 229 -7.14 -14.96 0.68
C PRO A 229 -5.83 -14.38 1.24
N VAL A 230 -4.73 -14.56 0.52
CA VAL A 230 -3.49 -13.87 0.84
C VAL A 230 -3.58 -12.45 0.30
N VAL A 231 -3.71 -11.48 1.20
CA VAL A 231 -3.75 -10.07 0.85
C VAL A 231 -2.34 -9.48 1.00
N THR A 232 -1.86 -8.89 -0.07
CA THR A 232 -0.63 -8.10 -0.08
C THR A 232 -0.97 -6.62 -0.18
N VAL A 233 -0.18 -5.80 0.51
CA VAL A 233 -0.26 -4.34 0.50
C VAL A 233 1.09 -3.78 0.14
N GLU A 234 1.11 -2.85 -0.79
CA GLU A 234 2.31 -2.17 -1.22
C GLU A 234 2.22 -0.67 -0.94
N GLY A 235 3.26 -0.12 -0.32
CA GLY A 235 3.42 1.31 -0.08
C GLY A 235 4.84 1.77 -0.42
N ALA A 236 4.94 2.78 -1.28
CA ALA A 236 6.20 3.42 -1.68
C ALA A 236 7.32 2.43 -2.07
N GLY A 237 6.98 1.42 -2.89
CA GLY A 237 7.92 0.43 -3.44
C GLY A 237 8.04 -0.87 -2.64
N VAL A 238 7.59 -0.89 -1.38
CA VAL A 238 7.71 -2.05 -0.49
C VAL A 238 6.39 -2.81 -0.41
N THR A 239 6.41 -4.09 -0.77
CA THR A 239 5.26 -5.00 -0.69
C THR A 239 5.33 -5.82 0.60
N GLY A 240 4.31 -5.72 1.44
CA GLY A 240 4.10 -6.55 2.63
C GLY A 240 2.89 -7.46 2.50
N THR A 241 2.89 -8.55 3.25
CA THR A 241 1.76 -9.49 3.35
C THR A 241 1.05 -9.31 4.68
N LEU A 242 -0.28 -9.37 4.67
CA LEU A 242 -1.07 -9.37 5.90
C LEU A 242 -0.87 -10.71 6.62
N THR A 243 -0.27 -10.66 7.80
CA THR A 243 -0.05 -11.82 8.70
C THR A 243 -1.18 -11.99 9.69
N THR A 244 -1.86 -10.91 10.04
CA THR A 244 -3.08 -10.92 10.83
C THR A 244 -3.99 -9.85 10.27
N ALA A 245 -5.16 -10.24 9.79
CA ALA A 245 -6.11 -9.32 9.19
C ALA A 245 -7.31 -9.07 10.10
N ASN A 246 -8.00 -7.97 9.88
CA ASN A 246 -9.28 -7.64 10.50
C ASN A 246 -9.24 -7.60 12.04
N VAL A 247 -8.19 -7.02 12.63
CA VAL A 247 -8.19 -6.71 14.07
C VAL A 247 -9.02 -5.45 14.27
N ILE A 248 -10.31 -5.63 14.53
CA ILE A 248 -11.28 -4.52 14.55
C ILE A 248 -11.15 -3.70 15.83
N ALA A 249 -11.34 -2.39 15.67
CA ALA A 249 -11.33 -1.38 16.70
C ALA A 249 -12.64 -0.57 16.68
N ARG A 250 -12.96 0.12 17.78
CA ARG A 250 -14.10 1.03 17.89
C ARG A 250 -14.14 2.09 16.78
N ASN A 251 -12.97 2.56 16.36
CA ASN A 251 -12.81 3.65 15.40
C ASN A 251 -12.03 3.23 14.15
N GLY A 252 -11.93 1.92 13.89
CA GLY A 252 -11.13 1.45 12.76
C GLY A 252 -10.84 -0.03 12.71
N ALA A 253 -9.81 -0.39 11.95
CA ALA A 253 -9.24 -1.72 11.88
C ALA A 253 -7.72 -1.66 11.91
N VAL A 254 -7.08 -2.71 12.40
CA VAL A 254 -5.64 -2.93 12.31
C VAL A 254 -5.39 -4.21 11.52
N HIS A 255 -4.53 -4.13 10.53
CA HIS A 255 -3.95 -5.28 9.83
C HIS A 255 -2.48 -5.33 10.13
N ILE A 256 -1.99 -6.48 10.57
CA ILE A 256 -0.58 -6.66 10.89
C ILE A 256 0.16 -7.14 9.64
N VAL A 257 1.19 -6.40 9.25
CA VAL A 257 1.96 -6.65 8.04
C VAL A 257 3.38 -7.12 8.35
N ASP A 258 3.95 -7.93 7.47
CA ASP A 258 5.28 -8.52 7.65
C ASP A 258 6.44 -7.64 7.14
N ARG A 259 6.14 -6.42 6.67
CA ARG A 259 7.10 -5.42 6.18
C ARG A 259 6.76 -4.02 6.67
N LEU A 260 7.78 -3.22 6.98
CA LEU A 260 7.67 -1.77 7.15
C LEU A 260 7.61 -1.12 5.76
N LEU A 261 6.46 -0.57 5.39
CA LEU A 261 6.25 0.04 4.08
C LEU A 261 7.07 1.33 3.95
N GLY A 262 7.58 1.59 2.74
CA GLY A 262 8.31 2.82 2.41
C GLY A 262 9.80 2.86 2.72
N ILE A 263 10.39 1.81 3.31
CA ILE A 263 11.85 1.63 3.38
C ILE A 263 12.29 0.52 2.41
N PRO A 264 12.87 0.87 1.24
CA PRO A 264 13.17 -0.10 0.21
C PRO A 264 14.35 -1.00 0.57
N SER A 265 14.21 -2.29 0.28
CA SER A 265 15.28 -3.29 0.34
C SER A 265 15.74 -3.77 -1.04
N GLN A 266 14.95 -3.48 -2.08
CA GLN A 266 15.18 -3.91 -3.45
C GLN A 266 15.81 -2.80 -4.30
N THR A 267 16.66 -3.19 -5.24
CA THR A 267 17.13 -2.37 -6.36
C THR A 267 16.02 -2.17 -7.39
N VAL A 268 16.20 -1.21 -8.30
CA VAL A 268 15.32 -1.02 -9.46
C VAL A 268 15.21 -2.32 -10.27
N TYR A 269 16.32 -3.04 -10.47
CA TYR A 269 16.31 -4.35 -11.14
C TYR A 269 15.36 -5.34 -10.46
N GLU A 270 15.51 -5.53 -9.14
CA GLU A 270 14.69 -6.48 -8.37
C GLU A 270 13.22 -6.05 -8.32
N LYS A 271 12.95 -4.73 -8.27
CA LYS A 271 11.58 -4.22 -8.31
C LYS A 271 10.91 -4.51 -9.65
N LEU A 272 11.59 -4.29 -10.77
CA LEU A 272 11.09 -4.64 -12.10
C LEU A 272 10.85 -6.15 -12.24
N ALA A 273 11.72 -6.98 -11.67
CA ALA A 273 11.63 -8.44 -11.74
C ALA A 273 10.46 -9.01 -10.91
N THR A 274 10.13 -8.39 -9.79
CA THR A 274 9.16 -8.92 -8.82
C THR A 274 7.77 -8.31 -8.92
N ASP A 275 7.63 -7.13 -9.54
CA ASP A 275 6.34 -6.48 -9.72
C ASP A 275 5.58 -7.06 -10.93
N PRO A 276 4.42 -7.71 -10.73
CA PRO A 276 3.72 -8.45 -11.79
C PRO A 276 3.28 -7.56 -12.96
N ILE A 277 2.96 -6.28 -12.71
CA ILE A 277 2.51 -5.37 -13.78
C ILE A 277 3.65 -4.81 -14.62
N LEU A 278 4.92 -5.08 -14.24
CA LEU A 278 6.13 -4.57 -14.91
C LEU A 278 6.91 -5.67 -15.67
N SER A 279 6.45 -6.92 -15.61
CA SER A 279 7.14 -8.08 -16.19
C SER A 279 7.46 -7.94 -17.69
N ALA A 280 6.59 -7.29 -18.48
CA ALA A 280 6.84 -7.04 -19.90
C ALA A 280 8.05 -6.11 -20.12
N THR A 281 8.14 -5.03 -19.33
CA THR A 281 9.30 -4.13 -19.37
C THR A 281 10.56 -4.84 -18.88
N PHE A 282 10.46 -5.61 -17.80
CA PHE A 282 11.59 -6.39 -17.28
C PHE A 282 12.13 -7.36 -18.34
N ASN A 283 11.27 -8.18 -18.94
CA ASN A 283 11.65 -9.15 -19.98
C ASN A 283 12.28 -8.47 -21.20
N LEU A 284 11.73 -7.34 -21.65
CA LEU A 284 12.28 -6.58 -22.76
C LEU A 284 13.67 -6.00 -22.43
N SER A 285 13.87 -5.58 -21.18
CA SER A 285 15.11 -4.98 -20.69
C SER A 285 16.29 -5.95 -20.52
N GLN A 286 16.04 -7.26 -20.60
CA GLN A 286 17.08 -8.30 -20.53
C GLN A 286 17.98 -8.34 -21.79
N GLN A 287 17.55 -7.72 -22.90
CA GLN A 287 18.32 -7.75 -24.14
C GLN A 287 19.67 -7.05 -23.97
N GLU A 288 20.72 -7.69 -24.50
CA GLU A 288 22.12 -7.24 -24.38
C GLU A 288 22.57 -6.98 -22.92
N GLY A 289 21.88 -7.53 -21.92
CA GLY A 289 22.18 -7.28 -20.51
C GLY A 289 21.95 -5.82 -20.09
N TRP A 290 21.12 -5.05 -20.79
CA TRP A 290 20.92 -3.62 -20.52
C TRP A 290 20.51 -3.33 -19.08
N ASN A 291 19.71 -4.21 -18.47
CA ASN A 291 19.24 -4.02 -17.11
C ASN A 291 20.24 -4.41 -16.02
N GLU A 292 21.40 -5.00 -16.36
CA GLU A 292 22.45 -5.33 -15.39
C GLU A 292 22.94 -4.09 -14.62
N LYS A 293 22.99 -2.92 -15.28
CA LYS A 293 23.31 -1.65 -14.63
C LYS A 293 22.34 -1.27 -13.50
N LEU A 294 21.08 -1.70 -13.59
CA LEU A 294 20.05 -1.42 -12.58
C LEU A 294 20.27 -2.21 -11.29
N LYS A 295 21.24 -3.14 -11.25
CA LYS A 295 21.69 -3.82 -10.02
C LYS A 295 22.71 -3.00 -9.24
N ASN A 296 23.41 -2.07 -9.90
CA ASN A 296 24.46 -1.28 -9.26
C ASN A 296 23.85 -0.38 -8.18
N ARG A 297 24.32 -0.53 -6.93
CA ARG A 297 23.81 0.23 -5.78
C ARG A 297 24.42 1.62 -5.66
N ASP A 298 25.53 1.88 -6.35
CA ASP A 298 26.22 3.18 -6.33
C ASP A 298 25.65 4.14 -7.39
N GLU A 299 24.92 3.61 -8.37
CA GLU A 299 24.21 4.40 -9.37
C GLU A 299 22.82 4.80 -8.86
N GLN A 300 22.32 5.92 -9.36
CA GLN A 300 21.00 6.44 -9.02
C GLN A 300 20.14 6.55 -10.27
N PHE A 301 18.90 6.08 -10.19
CA PHE A 301 18.00 6.10 -11.33
C PHE A 301 16.62 6.68 -11.01
N THR A 302 16.03 7.32 -12.01
CA THR A 302 14.58 7.60 -12.08
C THR A 302 14.02 6.92 -13.33
N LEU A 303 13.14 5.93 -13.17
CA LEU A 303 12.54 5.23 -14.31
C LEU A 303 11.05 5.52 -14.40
N PHE A 304 10.58 5.78 -15.62
CA PHE A 304 9.16 5.81 -15.97
C PHE A 304 8.81 4.50 -16.66
N VAL A 305 8.23 3.54 -15.95
CA VAL A 305 8.13 2.15 -16.41
C VAL A 305 6.73 1.88 -16.95
N PRO A 306 6.57 1.54 -18.25
CA PRO A 306 5.27 1.17 -18.80
C PRO A 306 4.74 -0.14 -18.19
N THR A 307 3.43 -0.21 -17.98
CA THR A 307 2.75 -1.44 -17.56
C THR A 307 2.74 -2.51 -18.67
N ASN A 308 2.43 -3.76 -18.29
CA ASN A 308 2.13 -4.82 -19.25
C ASN A 308 1.00 -4.42 -20.23
N ASP A 309 -0.03 -3.71 -19.75
CA ASP A 309 -1.14 -3.23 -20.57
C ASP A 309 -0.69 -2.18 -21.58
N ALA A 310 0.24 -1.29 -21.20
CA ALA A 310 0.85 -0.33 -22.12
C ALA A 310 1.56 -1.05 -23.29
N TRP A 311 2.30 -2.13 -22.99
CA TRP A 311 2.93 -2.95 -24.02
C TRP A 311 1.91 -3.74 -24.86
N ALA A 312 0.82 -4.21 -24.26
CA ALA A 312 -0.28 -4.84 -24.97
C ALA A 312 -0.97 -3.87 -25.95
N GLU A 313 -1.06 -2.58 -25.59
CA GLU A 313 -1.54 -1.53 -26.48
C GLU A 313 -0.60 -1.35 -27.68
N ILE A 314 0.72 -1.32 -27.47
CA ILE A 314 1.70 -1.27 -28.58
C ILE A 314 1.56 -2.51 -29.48
N ARG A 315 1.38 -3.70 -28.90
CA ARG A 315 1.13 -4.93 -29.68
C ARG A 315 -0.10 -4.82 -30.58
N ARG A 316 -1.17 -4.19 -30.08
CA ARG A 316 -2.43 -4.01 -30.82
C ARG A 316 -2.34 -2.91 -31.89
N THR A 317 -1.70 -1.79 -31.56
CA THR A 317 -1.68 -0.58 -32.40
C THR A 317 -0.50 -0.52 -33.37
N MET A 318 0.61 -1.18 -33.04
CA MET A 318 1.86 -1.21 -33.80
C MET A 318 2.44 -2.65 -33.88
N PRO A 319 1.68 -3.64 -34.38
CA PRO A 319 2.05 -5.07 -34.29
C PRO A 319 3.40 -5.39 -34.93
N SER A 320 3.71 -4.79 -36.08
CA SER A 320 4.98 -5.00 -36.78
C SER A 320 6.18 -4.44 -36.01
N ALA A 321 6.03 -3.27 -35.38
CA ALA A 321 7.08 -2.68 -34.55
C ALA A 321 7.26 -3.50 -33.26
N TYR A 322 6.15 -3.90 -32.62
CA TYR A 322 6.16 -4.74 -31.43
C TYR A 322 6.91 -6.06 -31.67
N LYS A 323 6.63 -6.76 -32.77
CA LYS A 323 7.33 -8.02 -33.11
C LYS A 323 8.84 -7.83 -33.24
N LYS A 324 9.28 -6.72 -33.85
CA LYS A 324 10.70 -6.39 -34.01
C LYS A 324 11.40 -6.14 -32.68
N LEU A 325 10.71 -5.64 -31.66
CA LEU A 325 11.31 -5.44 -30.33
C LEU A 325 11.88 -6.73 -29.73
N PHE A 326 11.41 -7.90 -30.14
CA PHE A 326 11.88 -9.20 -29.64
C PHE A 326 12.86 -9.89 -30.59
N MET A 327 13.25 -9.23 -31.68
CA MET A 327 14.25 -9.74 -32.61
C MET A 327 15.62 -9.18 -32.21
N GLY A 328 16.62 -10.05 -32.01
CA GLY A 328 17.95 -9.64 -31.55
C GLY A 328 18.62 -8.55 -32.41
N SER A 329 18.30 -8.47 -33.70
CA SER A 329 18.77 -7.42 -34.61
C SER A 329 18.26 -6.01 -34.27
N PHE A 330 17.32 -5.86 -33.33
CA PHE A 330 16.75 -4.59 -32.91
C PHE A 330 17.09 -4.22 -31.46
N ALA A 331 18.02 -4.92 -30.82
CA ALA A 331 18.41 -4.64 -29.43
C ALA A 331 18.85 -3.18 -29.22
N TYR A 332 19.57 -2.57 -30.18
CA TYR A 332 19.87 -1.14 -30.16
C TYR A 332 18.62 -0.24 -30.08
N HIS A 333 17.55 -0.57 -30.81
CA HIS A 333 16.30 0.19 -30.79
C HIS A 333 15.59 0.03 -29.44
N VAL A 334 15.57 -1.20 -28.90
CA VAL A 334 15.02 -1.50 -27.58
C VAL A 334 15.75 -0.69 -26.50
N ARG A 335 17.09 -0.71 -26.51
CA ARG A 335 17.92 0.11 -25.62
C ARG A 335 17.55 1.59 -25.69
N ASN A 336 17.38 2.14 -26.88
CA ASN A 336 17.04 3.56 -27.06
C ASN A 336 15.65 3.90 -26.51
N ILE A 337 14.69 2.99 -26.67
CA ILE A 337 13.35 3.14 -26.10
C ILE A 337 13.45 3.10 -24.58
N LEU A 338 14.20 2.17 -23.99
CA LEU A 338 14.36 2.07 -22.53
C LEU A 338 15.11 3.27 -21.93
N GLU A 339 16.17 3.77 -22.57
CA GLU A 339 16.90 4.96 -22.12
C GLU A 339 16.07 6.25 -22.15
N ARG A 340 15.05 6.31 -23.03
CA ARG A 340 14.09 7.42 -23.05
C ARG A 340 13.16 7.42 -21.83
N HIS A 341 12.97 6.27 -21.21
CA HIS A 341 12.18 6.10 -20.00
C HIS A 341 13.01 6.25 -18.72
N MET A 342 14.28 6.64 -18.82
CA MET A 342 15.20 6.63 -17.69
C MET A 342 15.96 7.96 -17.56
N ILE A 343 16.13 8.44 -16.34
CA ILE A 343 17.12 9.44 -15.96
C ILE A 343 18.19 8.71 -15.15
N ALA A 344 19.45 8.84 -15.56
CA ALA A 344 20.60 8.29 -14.84
C ALA A 344 21.22 9.35 -13.92
N ASN A 345 21.89 8.90 -12.86
CA ASN A 345 22.62 9.70 -11.87
C ASN A 345 21.75 10.72 -11.13
N SER A 346 20.43 10.51 -11.06
CA SER A 346 19.51 11.38 -10.34
C SER A 346 18.24 10.63 -9.95
N VAL A 347 17.79 10.88 -8.73
CA VAL A 347 16.50 10.38 -8.21
C VAL A 347 15.54 11.56 -8.15
N PHE A 348 14.37 11.43 -8.76
CA PHE A 348 13.30 12.40 -8.70
C PHE A 348 12.02 11.72 -8.23
N THR A 349 11.66 11.98 -6.98
CA THR A 349 10.32 11.70 -6.46
C THR A 349 9.28 12.54 -7.18
N LEU A 350 8.00 12.16 -7.06
CA LEU A 350 6.90 12.90 -7.63
C LEU A 350 6.86 14.35 -7.13
N GLU A 351 7.17 14.56 -5.86
CA GLU A 351 7.25 15.89 -5.26
C GLU A 351 8.36 16.75 -5.87
N GLU A 352 9.55 16.17 -6.07
CA GLU A 352 10.65 16.86 -6.76
C GLU A 352 10.30 17.14 -8.22
N LEU A 353 9.69 16.18 -8.93
CA LEU A 353 9.22 16.39 -10.30
C LEU A 353 8.22 17.55 -10.39
N LEU A 354 7.33 17.69 -9.41
CA LEU A 354 6.40 18.81 -9.32
C LEU A 354 7.10 20.14 -9.05
N SER A 355 8.13 20.15 -8.21
CA SER A 355 8.92 21.36 -7.93
C SER A 355 9.63 21.90 -9.18
N LEU A 356 9.91 21.05 -10.16
CA LEU A 356 10.51 21.41 -11.45
C LEU A 356 9.50 21.94 -12.48
N THR A 357 8.21 21.99 -12.14
CA THR A 357 7.16 22.45 -13.06
C THR A 357 6.87 23.94 -12.91
N THR A 358 6.51 24.58 -14.02
CA THR A 358 6.04 25.96 -14.09
C THR A 358 4.64 26.03 -14.71
N ASN A 359 3.91 27.10 -14.47
CA ASN A 359 2.63 27.33 -15.13
C ASN A 359 2.82 27.38 -16.65
N ALA A 360 2.03 26.58 -17.37
CA ALA A 360 2.01 26.53 -18.82
C ALA A 360 0.56 26.42 -19.31
N THR A 361 0.30 26.87 -20.53
CA THR A 361 -1.00 26.70 -21.19
C THR A 361 -0.83 25.73 -22.36
N VAL A 362 -1.46 24.56 -22.26
CA VAL A 362 -1.44 23.55 -23.32
C VAL A 362 -2.87 23.28 -23.77
N SER A 363 -3.14 23.48 -25.06
CA SER A 363 -4.47 23.30 -25.66
C SER A 363 -5.59 24.06 -24.92
N GLY A 364 -5.31 25.30 -24.50
CA GLY A 364 -6.26 26.17 -23.80
C GLY A 364 -6.52 25.82 -22.33
N LYS A 365 -5.78 24.86 -21.76
CA LYS A 365 -5.87 24.49 -20.34
C LYS A 365 -4.58 24.88 -19.61
N ASN A 366 -4.73 25.51 -18.45
CA ASN A 366 -3.61 25.77 -17.55
C ASN A 366 -3.18 24.46 -16.89
N ILE A 367 -1.90 24.14 -17.05
CA ILE A 367 -1.25 22.96 -16.46
C ILE A 367 0.07 23.39 -15.82
N LEU A 368 0.58 22.56 -14.93
CA LEU A 368 1.97 22.66 -14.50
C LEU A 368 2.82 21.78 -15.42
N GLN A 369 3.91 22.32 -15.97
CA GLN A 369 4.79 21.59 -16.88
C GLN A 369 6.26 21.87 -16.59
N GLY A 370 7.09 20.83 -16.60
CA GLY A 370 8.54 20.88 -16.46
C GLY A 370 9.23 20.02 -17.52
N ARG A 371 10.45 20.39 -17.92
CA ARG A 371 11.23 19.62 -18.90
C ARG A 371 12.23 18.72 -18.18
N LEU A 372 12.18 17.42 -18.48
CA LEU A 372 13.12 16.42 -17.97
C LEU A 372 14.15 16.08 -19.04
N ASN A 373 15.43 16.10 -18.64
CA ASN A 373 16.51 15.58 -19.46
C ASN A 373 16.64 14.09 -19.17
N MET A 374 16.19 13.27 -20.11
CA MET A 374 16.31 11.82 -20.00
C MET A 374 17.70 11.37 -20.44
N THR A 375 18.03 10.11 -20.16
CA THR A 375 19.26 9.47 -20.70
C THR A 375 19.27 9.53 -22.22
N ARG A 376 18.09 9.44 -22.84
CA ARG A 376 17.91 9.71 -24.27
C ARG A 376 16.75 10.66 -24.55
N GLY A 377 17.07 11.84 -25.07
CA GLY A 377 16.09 12.84 -25.48
C GLY A 377 15.52 13.64 -24.32
N LYS A 378 14.38 14.31 -24.57
CA LYS A 378 13.70 15.14 -23.57
C LYS A 378 12.25 14.69 -23.44
N VAL A 379 11.76 14.62 -22.22
CA VAL A 379 10.36 14.29 -21.87
C VAL A 379 9.81 15.46 -21.06
N TYR A 380 8.55 15.82 -21.28
CA TYR A 380 7.90 16.82 -20.44
C TYR A 380 7.11 16.13 -19.34
N PHE A 381 7.36 16.51 -18.10
CA PHE A 381 6.51 16.14 -16.98
C PHE A 381 5.40 17.18 -16.83
N GLN A 382 4.17 16.72 -16.68
CA GLN A 382 2.98 17.55 -16.61
C GLN A 382 2.14 17.13 -15.41
N ALA A 383 1.63 18.11 -14.66
CA ALA A 383 0.70 17.86 -13.57
C ALA A 383 -0.60 18.62 -13.79
N ARG A 384 -1.70 17.91 -13.58
CA ARG A 384 -3.05 18.44 -13.59
C ARG A 384 -3.65 18.25 -12.21
N VAL A 385 -3.70 19.32 -11.44
CA VAL A 385 -4.30 19.30 -10.10
C VAL A 385 -5.83 19.22 -10.26
N THR A 386 -6.44 18.14 -9.79
CA THR A 386 -7.92 18.03 -9.69
C THR A 386 -8.34 18.11 -8.23
N GLN A 387 -9.64 18.30 -7.97
CA GLN A 387 -10.18 18.50 -6.62
C GLN A 387 -10.02 17.30 -5.67
N SER A 388 -9.69 16.11 -6.19
CA SER A 388 -9.62 14.85 -5.41
C SER A 388 -8.23 14.21 -5.38
N PHE A 389 -7.39 14.47 -6.39
CA PHE A 389 -5.98 14.05 -6.46
C PHE A 389 -5.25 14.81 -7.60
N GLY A 390 -3.92 14.82 -7.60
CA GLY A 390 -3.17 15.28 -8.78
C GLY A 390 -3.12 14.19 -9.84
N GLU A 391 -3.55 14.47 -11.08
CA GLU A 391 -3.21 13.60 -12.20
C GLU A 391 -1.85 14.01 -12.76
N TYR A 392 -0.94 13.05 -12.88
CA TYR A 392 0.42 13.29 -13.35
C TYR A 392 0.63 12.58 -14.67
N TYR A 393 1.33 13.24 -15.59
CA TYR A 393 1.55 12.77 -16.94
C TYR A 393 2.99 13.01 -17.37
N THR A 394 3.54 12.10 -18.14
CA THR A 394 4.72 12.34 -18.97
C THR A 394 4.28 12.48 -20.42
N ASP A 395 4.78 13.50 -21.11
CA ASP A 395 4.52 13.76 -22.52
C ASP A 395 5.82 13.69 -23.32
N TRP A 396 5.87 12.79 -24.28
CA TRP A 396 6.97 12.65 -25.21
C TRP A 396 6.45 12.63 -26.65
N ASN A 397 6.78 13.67 -27.43
CA ASN A 397 6.36 13.79 -28.83
C ASN A 397 4.84 13.58 -29.03
N GLY A 398 4.00 14.04 -28.09
CA GLY A 398 2.55 13.85 -28.14
C GLY A 398 2.06 12.49 -27.62
N VAL A 399 2.96 11.57 -27.26
CA VAL A 399 2.63 10.38 -26.47
C VAL A 399 2.51 10.80 -25.01
N ARG A 400 1.27 11.02 -24.56
CA ARG A 400 0.95 11.35 -23.17
C ARG A 400 0.62 10.08 -22.38
N ALA A 401 1.49 9.74 -21.43
CA ALA A 401 1.36 8.63 -20.50
C ALA A 401 0.99 9.16 -19.10
N LYS A 402 -0.02 8.58 -18.45
CA LYS A 402 -0.39 8.88 -17.07
C LYS A 402 0.52 8.11 -16.11
N VAL A 403 0.98 8.76 -15.06
CA VAL A 403 1.65 8.10 -13.93
C VAL A 403 0.58 7.50 -13.03
N ILE A 404 0.53 6.17 -12.95
CA ILE A 404 -0.48 5.43 -12.19
C ILE A 404 0.02 4.97 -10.82
N ARG A 405 1.33 4.73 -10.68
CA ARG A 405 1.99 4.40 -9.41
C ARG A 405 3.28 5.20 -9.28
N PRO A 406 3.24 6.40 -8.65
CA PRO A 406 4.44 7.18 -8.41
C PRO A 406 5.25 6.63 -7.24
N ASP A 407 6.52 7.03 -7.17
CA ASP A 407 7.37 6.88 -5.98
C ASP A 407 7.56 5.44 -5.46
N LEU A 408 7.73 4.48 -6.37
CA LEU A 408 8.20 3.15 -5.99
C LEU A 408 9.69 3.24 -5.66
N LYS A 409 9.99 3.50 -4.38
CA LYS A 409 11.37 3.66 -3.91
C LYS A 409 12.13 2.35 -4.02
N CYS A 410 13.38 2.46 -4.44
CA CYS A 410 14.36 1.38 -4.52
C CYS A 410 15.65 1.84 -3.83
N VAL A 411 16.56 0.92 -3.50
CA VAL A 411 17.84 1.29 -2.84
C VAL A 411 18.73 2.16 -3.71
N ASN A 412 18.59 2.08 -5.04
CA ASN A 412 19.40 2.76 -6.04
C ASN A 412 18.56 3.64 -6.99
N GLY A 413 17.36 4.06 -6.56
CA GLY A 413 16.54 4.92 -7.38
C GLY A 413 15.06 4.91 -7.05
N VAL A 414 14.27 5.41 -7.99
CA VAL A 414 12.82 5.46 -7.91
C VAL A 414 12.19 5.03 -9.24
N VAL A 415 11.08 4.30 -9.16
CA VAL A 415 10.27 3.89 -10.29
C VAL A 415 8.92 4.61 -10.24
N HIS A 416 8.50 5.17 -11.36
CA HIS A 416 7.18 5.73 -11.62
C HIS A 416 6.50 4.88 -12.68
N VAL A 417 5.43 4.19 -12.34
CA VAL A 417 4.72 3.33 -13.31
C VAL A 417 3.81 4.19 -14.17
N ILE A 418 3.88 4.00 -15.49
CA ILE A 418 3.10 4.74 -16.48
C ILE A 418 2.21 3.82 -17.33
N ASP A 419 1.09 4.35 -17.82
CA ASP A 419 0.09 3.58 -18.58
C ASP A 419 0.35 3.50 -20.10
N LYS A 420 1.41 4.15 -20.61
CA LYS A 420 1.79 4.08 -22.03
C LYS A 420 3.29 3.95 -22.21
N VAL A 421 3.68 3.37 -23.35
CA VAL A 421 5.06 3.32 -23.80
C VAL A 421 5.37 4.59 -24.60
N MET A 422 6.41 5.33 -24.22
CA MET A 422 6.91 6.48 -24.99
C MET A 422 7.66 6.00 -26.25
N MET A 423 6.91 5.49 -27.22
CA MET A 423 7.39 4.89 -28.46
C MET A 423 6.52 5.28 -29.66
N MET A 424 7.14 5.37 -30.84
CA MET A 424 6.48 5.54 -32.14
C MET A 424 6.95 4.47 -33.13
N ASN A 425 6.18 4.22 -34.20
CA ASN A 425 6.56 3.28 -35.26
C ASN A 425 7.97 3.52 -35.85
N ARG A 426 8.37 4.80 -35.97
CA ARG A 426 9.69 5.20 -36.48
C ARG A 426 10.86 4.85 -35.56
N ASP A 427 10.61 4.48 -34.30
CA ASP A 427 11.66 4.07 -33.38
C ASP A 427 12.21 2.67 -33.69
N VAL A 428 11.51 1.88 -34.53
CA VAL A 428 11.89 0.50 -34.85
C VAL A 428 11.88 0.30 -36.36
N THR A 429 12.70 1.09 -37.05
CA THR A 429 12.91 1.04 -38.50
C THR A 429 14.00 0.04 -38.85
N VAL A 430 13.91 -0.51 -40.06
CA VAL A 430 14.99 -1.31 -40.63
C VAL A 430 15.87 -0.33 -41.40
N SER A 431 17.00 0.09 -40.83
CA SER A 431 18.03 0.67 -41.67
C SER A 431 18.63 -0.49 -42.47
N GLY A 432 18.18 -0.65 -43.71
CA GLY A 432 18.81 -1.55 -44.68
C GLY A 432 20.18 -1.01 -45.06
N SER A 433 21.16 -1.14 -44.18
CA SER A 433 22.58 -0.91 -44.42
C SER A 433 23.34 -1.55 -43.27
N ALA A 434 24.03 -2.65 -43.53
CA ALA A 434 25.10 -3.09 -42.67
C ALA A 434 26.13 -1.96 -42.60
N VAL A 435 26.28 -1.32 -41.45
CA VAL A 435 27.49 -0.54 -41.15
C VAL A 435 28.44 -1.54 -40.49
N PRO A 436 29.62 -1.83 -41.06
CA PRO A 436 30.60 -2.67 -40.38
C PRO A 436 30.96 -2.00 -39.06
N ALA A 437 31.10 -2.80 -38.00
CA ALA A 437 31.63 -2.34 -36.73
C ALA A 437 33.03 -1.74 -36.96
N ALA A 438 33.10 -0.41 -37.04
CA ALA A 438 34.36 0.30 -36.93
C ALA A 438 34.70 0.38 -35.43
N SER A 439 35.62 -0.48 -35.02
CA SER A 439 36.40 -0.34 -33.80
C SER A 439 36.97 1.08 -33.71
N GLY A 440 36.49 1.86 -32.75
CA GLY A 440 36.94 3.22 -32.52
C GLY A 440 36.81 3.57 -31.04
N LEU A 441 37.91 3.35 -30.30
CA LEU A 441 38.18 4.05 -29.05
C LEU A 441 37.96 5.55 -29.26
N ALA A 442 36.98 6.14 -28.60
CA ALA A 442 36.78 7.58 -28.57
C ALA A 442 36.36 8.04 -27.16
N SER A 443 37.39 8.41 -26.40
CA SER A 443 37.48 9.50 -25.42
C SER A 443 36.29 9.78 -24.49
N LEU A 444 36.46 9.38 -23.23
CA LEU A 444 35.82 10.02 -22.08
C LEU A 444 36.21 11.50 -22.04
N VAL A 445 35.31 12.39 -22.46
CA VAL A 445 35.35 13.79 -22.04
C VAL A 445 34.44 13.92 -20.82
N ALA A 446 35.05 13.88 -19.64
CA ALA A 446 34.42 14.25 -18.40
C ALA A 446 34.25 15.79 -18.37
N THR A 447 33.05 16.29 -18.60
CA THR A 447 32.73 17.69 -18.37
C THR A 447 32.40 17.87 -16.88
N PHE A 448 33.39 18.29 -16.08
CA PHE A 448 33.16 18.80 -14.74
C PHE A 448 32.38 20.13 -14.84
N PHE A 449 31.16 20.18 -14.33
CA PHE A 449 30.50 21.45 -14.00
C PHE A 449 30.79 21.79 -12.54
N THR A 450 31.70 22.72 -12.30
CA THR A 450 31.84 23.43 -11.02
C THR A 450 30.71 24.44 -10.89
N VAL A 451 29.82 24.25 -9.92
CA VAL A 451 28.84 25.26 -9.49
C VAL A 451 29.55 26.22 -8.54
N ALA A 452 29.85 27.44 -8.99
CA ALA A 452 30.30 28.53 -8.13
C ALA A 452 29.08 29.26 -7.56
N PHE A 453 28.88 29.16 -6.24
CA PHE A 453 27.94 29.99 -5.50
C PHE A 453 28.59 31.36 -5.23
N ALA A 454 28.06 32.42 -5.84
CA ALA A 454 28.40 33.80 -5.47
C ALA A 454 27.61 34.19 -4.21
N ARG A 455 28.28 34.25 -3.05
CA ARG A 455 27.81 34.98 -1.87
C ARG A 455 28.21 36.44 -2.04
N ALA A 456 27.23 37.31 -2.32
CA ALA A 456 27.41 38.74 -2.20
C ALA A 456 27.22 39.16 -0.73
N LEU A 457 28.32 39.60 -0.11
CA LEU A 457 28.33 40.45 1.08
C LEU A 457 28.58 41.86 0.60
N HIS A 458 27.74 42.82 1.00
CA HIS A 458 28.15 44.21 1.15
C HIS A 458 27.27 44.88 2.22
N HIS A 459 27.97 45.34 3.26
CA HIS A 459 27.75 46.46 4.18
C HIS A 459 26.34 46.89 4.57
#